data_AF-A0A935BB63-F1
#
_entry.id   AF-A0A935BB63-F1
#
_cell.length_a   1.000
_cell.length_b   1.000
_cell.length_c   1.000
_cell.angle_alpha   90.00
_cell.angle_beta   90.00
_cell.angle_gamma   90.00
#
_symmetry.space_group_name_H-M   'P 1'
#
loop_
_entity.id
_entity.type
_entity.pdbx_description
1 polymer ?
#
loop_
_entity_poly.entity_id
_entity_poly.type
_entity_poly.pdbx_seq_one_letter_code
_entity_poly.pdbx_strand_id
1 'polypeptide(L)'
;MKSLKLFPVLFLVMIVGCLKVPVVTPESQAEGAKAIDPGKARELSDSIASNLIKKDRTALLSQMESAAKDYFDEKSFGAILDQMSEMYGETLSVEFKKDELGRKTGIGGYDKPLRKYWYSAKTTKHDYGAVFLSVEIVPDKDTLGSSGFSLVTFPMGAPPDMK
;
A
#
# COMPACT_ATOMS: atom_id res chain seq x y z
N MET A 1 25.58 53.59 3.22
CA MET A 1 24.62 53.25 2.14
C MET A 1 24.24 51.78 2.30
N LYS A 2 22.93 51.49 2.42
CA LYS A 2 22.40 50.19 2.84
C LYS A 2 22.33 49.20 1.68
N SER A 3 22.76 47.96 1.95
CA SER A 3 22.67 46.76 1.11
C SER A 3 21.20 46.42 0.80
N LEU A 4 20.90 46.23 -0.50
CA LEU A 4 19.63 45.67 -0.96
C LEU A 4 19.86 44.19 -1.28
N LYS A 5 19.32 43.30 -0.45
CA LYS A 5 19.37 41.85 -0.65
C LYS A 5 18.30 41.44 -1.69
N LEU A 6 18.75 40.90 -2.82
CA LEU A 6 17.87 40.22 -3.78
C LEU A 6 17.50 38.85 -3.20
N PHE A 7 16.24 38.69 -2.79
CA PHE A 7 15.64 37.38 -2.50
C PHE A 7 15.43 36.62 -3.82
N PRO A 8 15.82 35.34 -3.94
CA PRO A 8 15.35 34.52 -5.05
C PRO A 8 13.88 34.20 -4.81
N VAL A 9 13.06 34.70 -5.73
CA VAL A 9 11.63 34.43 -5.85
C VAL A 9 11.40 32.93 -5.92
N LEU A 10 10.64 32.47 -4.94
CA LEU A 10 9.96 31.20 -4.84
C LEU A 10 9.21 30.89 -6.15
N PHE A 11 9.81 30.12 -7.05
CA PHE A 11 9.12 29.56 -8.22
C PHE A 11 8.33 28.32 -7.77
N LEU A 12 7.25 28.56 -7.01
CA LEU A 12 6.22 27.58 -6.70
C LEU A 12 5.29 27.48 -7.92
N VAL A 13 5.68 26.70 -8.92
CA VAL A 13 4.75 26.28 -9.98
C VAL A 13 3.87 25.18 -9.41
N MET A 14 2.84 25.58 -8.67
CA MET A 14 1.70 24.69 -8.40
C MET A 14 0.92 24.54 -9.70
N ILE A 15 1.21 23.47 -10.44
CA ILE A 15 0.26 22.96 -11.44
C ILE A 15 -0.91 22.41 -10.62
N VAL A 16 -1.89 23.26 -10.37
CA VAL A 16 -3.23 22.90 -9.89
C VAL A 16 -3.95 22.20 -11.04
N GLY A 17 -3.52 20.99 -11.36
CA GLY A 17 -4.43 20.01 -11.93
C GLY A 17 -5.32 19.55 -10.80
N CYS A 18 -6.64 19.78 -10.90
CA CYS A 18 -7.62 19.18 -10.01
C CYS A 18 -7.52 17.66 -10.13
N LEU A 19 -6.60 17.05 -9.40
CA LEU A 19 -6.66 15.63 -9.10
C LEU A 19 -7.98 15.44 -8.35
N LYS A 20 -8.99 14.87 -9.04
CA LYS A 20 -10.23 14.45 -8.41
C LYS A 20 -9.83 13.51 -7.29
N VAL A 21 -9.89 13.99 -6.05
CA VAL A 21 -9.73 13.13 -4.88
C VAL A 21 -10.86 12.11 -4.98
N PRO A 22 -10.57 10.80 -5.06
CA PRO A 22 -11.62 9.80 -5.21
C PRO A 22 -12.54 9.87 -3.99
N VAL A 23 -13.80 10.24 -4.22
CA VAL A 23 -14.83 10.22 -3.18
C VAL A 23 -15.27 8.78 -3.03
N VAL A 24 -15.10 8.21 -1.84
CA VAL A 24 -15.69 6.91 -1.50
C VAL A 24 -17.21 7.09 -1.41
N THR A 25 -17.91 6.81 -2.50
CA THR A 25 -19.37 6.83 -2.55
C THR A 25 -19.95 5.47 -2.16
N PRO A 26 -21.20 5.39 -1.68
CA PRO A 26 -21.89 4.11 -1.48
C PRO A 26 -21.89 3.20 -2.72
N GLU A 27 -21.95 3.80 -3.91
CA GLU A 27 -21.86 3.09 -5.19
C GLU A 27 -20.49 2.45 -5.40
N SER A 28 -19.41 3.19 -5.12
CA SER A 28 -18.04 2.66 -5.19
C SER A 28 -17.79 1.52 -4.18
N GLN A 29 -18.40 1.60 -3.00
CA GLN A 29 -18.35 0.54 -2.00
C GLN A 29 -19.15 -0.69 -2.45
N ALA A 30 -20.33 -0.50 -3.03
CA ALA A 30 -21.15 -1.59 -3.57
C ALA A 30 -20.47 -2.28 -4.76
N GLU A 31 -19.79 -1.52 -5.62
CA GLU A 31 -18.97 -2.06 -6.71
C GLU A 31 -17.82 -2.91 -6.17
N GLY A 32 -17.07 -2.39 -5.19
CA GLY A 32 -15.98 -3.15 -4.56
C GLY A 32 -16.45 -4.40 -3.82
N ALA A 33 -17.58 -4.33 -3.13
CA ALA A 33 -18.18 -5.49 -2.47
C ALA A 33 -18.62 -6.58 -3.45
N LYS A 34 -19.05 -6.21 -4.67
CA LYS A 34 -19.41 -7.17 -5.72
C LYS A 34 -18.19 -7.71 -6.47
N ALA A 35 -17.19 -6.87 -6.69
CA ALA A 35 -16.03 -7.20 -7.50
C ALA A 35 -14.98 -8.02 -6.76
N ILE A 36 -14.91 -7.90 -5.42
CA ILE A 36 -13.85 -8.51 -4.61
C ILE A 36 -14.48 -9.41 -3.55
N ASP A 37 -14.38 -10.72 -3.77
CA ASP A 37 -14.76 -11.71 -2.77
C ASP A 37 -13.90 -11.54 -1.49
N PRO A 38 -14.51 -11.29 -0.32
CA PRO A 38 -13.77 -10.95 0.89
C PRO A 38 -12.94 -12.14 1.42
N GLY A 39 -13.38 -13.38 1.20
CA GLY A 39 -12.67 -14.58 1.62
C GLY A 39 -11.39 -14.78 0.82
N LYS A 40 -11.50 -14.81 -0.51
CA LYS A 40 -10.36 -14.94 -1.42
C LYS A 40 -9.38 -13.78 -1.31
N ALA A 41 -9.88 -12.55 -1.16
CA ALA A 41 -9.03 -11.39 -0.96
C ALA A 41 -8.27 -11.47 0.36
N ARG A 42 -8.91 -12.00 1.42
CA ARG A 42 -8.26 -12.22 2.71
C ARG A 42 -7.19 -13.31 2.61
N GLU A 43 -7.50 -14.43 1.97
CA GLU A 43 -6.53 -15.51 1.74
C GLU A 43 -5.29 -15.02 0.99
N LEU A 44 -5.47 -14.22 -0.06
CA LEU A 44 -4.36 -13.61 -0.81
C LEU A 44 -3.55 -12.66 0.07
N SER A 45 -4.23 -11.81 0.85
CA SER A 45 -3.57 -10.88 1.77
C SER A 45 -2.76 -11.59 2.86
N ASP A 46 -3.32 -12.64 3.47
CA ASP A 46 -2.63 -13.46 4.47
C ASP A 46 -1.44 -14.22 3.86
N SER A 47 -1.57 -14.67 2.62
CA SER A 47 -0.47 -15.28 1.87
C SER A 47 0.67 -14.30 1.62
N ILE A 48 0.37 -13.06 1.22
CA ILE A 48 1.36 -11.99 1.07
C ILE A 48 2.07 -11.72 2.40
N ALA A 49 1.34 -11.61 3.50
CA ALA A 49 1.93 -11.40 4.81
C ALA A 49 2.85 -12.58 5.22
N SER A 50 2.42 -13.83 4.99
CA SER A 50 3.24 -15.02 5.21
C SER A 50 4.51 -15.01 4.35
N ASN A 51 4.40 -14.65 3.07
CA ASN A 51 5.54 -14.63 2.14
C ASN A 51 6.52 -13.51 2.48
N LEU A 52 6.03 -12.39 3.01
CA LEU A 52 6.87 -11.32 3.55
C LEU A 52 7.69 -11.80 4.76
N ILE A 53 7.06 -12.53 5.70
CA ILE A 53 7.76 -13.13 6.85
C ILE A 53 8.80 -14.16 6.40
N LYS A 54 8.46 -14.99 5.40
CA LYS A 54 9.36 -16.00 4.83
C LYS A 54 10.42 -15.43 3.88
N LYS A 55 10.32 -14.14 3.54
CA LYS A 55 11.16 -13.44 2.55
C LYS A 55 11.11 -14.09 1.15
N ASP A 56 9.96 -14.67 0.79
CA ASP A 56 9.75 -15.31 -0.51
C ASP A 56 9.41 -14.24 -1.57
N ARG A 57 10.47 -13.63 -2.12
CA ARG A 57 10.38 -12.52 -3.10
C ARG A 57 9.66 -12.95 -4.36
N THR A 58 9.93 -14.15 -4.84
CA THR A 58 9.33 -14.70 -6.05
C THR A 58 7.83 -14.89 -5.86
N ALA A 59 7.40 -15.45 -4.72
CA ALA A 59 5.97 -15.58 -4.42
C ALA A 59 5.29 -14.21 -4.29
N LEU A 60 5.91 -13.26 -3.57
CA LEU A 60 5.39 -11.91 -3.44
C LEU A 60 5.20 -11.22 -4.80
N LEU A 61 6.21 -11.27 -5.68
CA LEU A 61 6.11 -10.71 -7.03
C LEU A 61 5.04 -11.42 -7.86
N SER A 62 4.91 -12.75 -7.72
CA SER A 62 3.88 -13.53 -8.41
C SER A 62 2.45 -13.18 -7.98
N GLN A 63 2.27 -12.65 -6.76
CA GLN A 63 0.98 -12.24 -6.19
C GLN A 63 0.58 -10.79 -6.53
N MET A 64 1.49 -10.02 -7.11
CA MET A 64 1.17 -8.68 -7.61
C MET A 64 0.21 -8.76 -8.81
N GLU A 65 -0.61 -7.72 -9.00
CA GLU A 65 -1.45 -7.60 -10.18
C GLU A 65 -0.60 -7.52 -11.45
N SER A 66 -1.18 -7.97 -12.58
CA SER A 66 -0.50 -8.04 -13.87
C SER A 66 0.14 -6.70 -14.26
N ALA A 67 -0.59 -5.59 -14.08
CA ALA A 67 -0.09 -4.25 -14.42
C ALA A 67 1.13 -3.85 -13.56
N ALA A 68 1.21 -4.28 -12.30
CA ALA A 68 2.35 -3.98 -11.44
C ALA A 68 3.60 -4.77 -11.86
N LYS A 69 3.41 -6.02 -12.30
CA LYS A 69 4.52 -6.89 -12.76
C LYS A 69 5.24 -6.33 -13.99
N ASP A 70 4.58 -5.53 -14.81
CA ASP A 70 5.21 -4.87 -15.96
C ASP A 70 6.27 -3.82 -15.56
N TYR A 71 6.23 -3.33 -14.31
CA TYR A 71 7.14 -2.31 -13.80
C TYR A 71 8.27 -2.85 -12.92
N PHE A 72 8.17 -4.12 -12.50
CA PHE A 72 9.13 -4.72 -11.57
C PHE A 72 9.72 -5.99 -12.15
N ASP A 73 11.04 -5.98 -12.33
CA ASP A 73 11.80 -7.24 -12.37
C ASP A 73 12.09 -7.73 -10.95
N GLU A 74 12.51 -9.00 -10.81
CA GLU A 74 12.78 -9.60 -9.50
C GLU A 74 13.85 -8.83 -8.70
N LYS A 75 14.83 -8.24 -9.41
CA LYS A 75 15.92 -7.49 -8.79
C LYS A 75 15.43 -6.16 -8.18
N SER A 76 14.72 -5.36 -8.95
CA SER A 76 14.15 -4.08 -8.53
C SER A 76 13.10 -4.28 -7.44
N PHE A 77 12.27 -5.32 -7.56
CA PHE A 77 11.34 -5.71 -6.52
C PHE A 77 12.06 -6.10 -5.22
N GLY A 78 13.11 -6.92 -5.33
CA GLY A 78 13.94 -7.30 -4.19
C GLY A 78 14.57 -6.10 -3.49
N ALA A 79 15.08 -5.12 -4.25
CA ALA A 79 15.65 -3.90 -3.69
C ALA A 79 14.63 -3.07 -2.88
N ILE A 80 13.37 -3.02 -3.32
CA ILE A 80 12.29 -2.36 -2.59
C ILE A 80 12.01 -3.07 -1.26
N LEU A 81 11.99 -4.41 -1.27
CA LEU A 81 11.83 -5.20 -0.05
C LEU A 81 13.00 -5.01 0.92
N ASP A 82 14.22 -4.97 0.39
CA ASP A 82 15.44 -4.71 1.17
C ASP A 82 15.39 -3.34 1.84
N GLN A 83 14.98 -2.29 1.11
CA GLN A 83 14.79 -0.95 1.66
C GLN A 83 13.69 -0.92 2.74
N MET A 84 12.60 -1.67 2.56
CA MET A 84 11.54 -1.77 3.55
C MET A 84 12.03 -2.45 4.84
N SER A 85 12.79 -3.54 4.74
CA SER A 85 13.41 -4.21 5.88
C SER A 85 14.51 -3.36 6.53
N GLU A 86 15.26 -2.57 5.76
CA GLU A 86 16.23 -1.62 6.30
C GLU A 86 15.54 -0.53 7.12
N MET A 87 14.43 0.02 6.64
CA MET A 87 13.72 1.09 7.32
C MET A 87 13.02 0.60 8.60
N TYR A 88 12.25 -0.49 8.50
CA TYR A 88 11.34 -0.93 9.56
C TYR A 88 11.79 -2.19 10.31
N GLY A 89 12.87 -2.84 9.88
CA GLY A 89 13.27 -4.16 10.38
C GLY A 89 12.57 -5.30 9.63
N GLU A 90 13.10 -6.51 9.79
CA GLU A 90 12.54 -7.71 9.18
C GLU A 90 11.22 -8.08 9.84
N THR A 91 10.19 -8.38 9.05
CA THR A 91 8.88 -8.77 9.58
C THR A 91 8.96 -10.16 10.18
N LEU A 92 8.62 -10.30 11.46
CA LEU A 92 8.68 -11.57 12.20
C LEU A 92 7.30 -12.23 12.27
N SER A 93 6.27 -11.42 12.50
CA SER A 93 4.89 -11.87 12.61
C SER A 93 3.93 -10.70 12.38
N VAL A 94 2.69 -11.03 12.03
CA VAL A 94 1.63 -10.04 11.82
C VAL A 94 0.36 -10.44 12.58
N GLU A 95 -0.45 -9.47 12.95
CA GLU A 95 -1.78 -9.65 13.54
C GLU A 95 -2.78 -8.82 12.75
N PHE A 96 -3.82 -9.46 12.21
CA PHE A 96 -4.85 -8.75 11.48
C PHE A 96 -5.61 -7.78 12.39
N LYS A 97 -5.85 -6.56 11.90
CA LYS A 97 -6.59 -5.54 12.63
C LYS A 97 -7.93 -5.23 11.98
N LYS A 98 -7.92 -4.88 10.69
CA LYS A 98 -9.13 -4.57 9.95
C LYS A 98 -8.94 -4.67 8.45
N ASP A 99 -10.06 -4.67 7.74
CA ASP A 99 -10.09 -4.43 6.31
C ASP A 99 -11.07 -3.29 5.98
N GLU A 100 -10.83 -2.66 4.85
CA GLU A 100 -11.66 -1.55 4.37
C GLU A 100 -11.82 -1.62 2.85
N LEU A 101 -13.00 -1.22 2.39
CA LEU A 101 -13.28 -1.03 0.98
C LEU A 101 -12.82 0.36 0.54
N GLY A 102 -12.29 0.42 -0.67
CA GLY A 102 -11.84 1.65 -1.27
C GLY A 102 -11.81 1.58 -2.77
N ARG A 103 -11.11 2.53 -3.36
CA ARG A 103 -10.90 2.64 -4.79
C ARG A 103 -9.48 3.11 -5.04
N LYS A 104 -8.80 2.47 -5.99
CA LYS A 104 -7.43 2.83 -6.36
C LYS A 104 -7.47 3.57 -7.68
N THR A 105 -7.06 4.83 -7.65
CA THR A 105 -6.94 5.70 -8.82
C THR A 105 -5.47 5.98 -9.11
N GLY A 106 -5.05 5.93 -10.37
CA GLY A 106 -3.66 6.14 -10.76
C GLY A 106 -3.50 6.95 -12.05
N ILE A 107 -2.26 7.31 -12.35
CA ILE A 107 -1.88 7.96 -13.60
C ILE A 107 -2.21 7.00 -14.76
N GLY A 108 -2.79 7.53 -15.84
CA GLY A 108 -3.20 6.73 -17.01
C GLY A 108 -4.65 6.21 -16.94
N GLY A 109 -5.48 6.73 -16.03
CA GLY A 109 -6.90 6.35 -15.94
C GLY A 109 -7.13 5.01 -15.23
N TYR A 110 -6.11 4.51 -14.53
CA TYR A 110 -6.26 3.37 -13.64
C TYR A 110 -7.32 3.72 -12.59
N ASP A 111 -8.43 3.00 -12.56
CA ASP A 111 -9.52 3.21 -11.63
C ASP A 111 -10.20 1.87 -11.33
N LYS A 112 -9.94 1.31 -10.15
CA LYS A 112 -10.44 -0.01 -9.76
C LYS A 112 -10.98 -0.01 -8.33
N PRO A 113 -12.02 -0.81 -8.03
CA PRO A 113 -12.33 -1.12 -6.65
C PRO A 113 -11.13 -1.80 -5.96
N LEU A 114 -11.00 -1.53 -4.67
CA LEU A 114 -9.91 -1.99 -3.82
C LEU A 114 -10.50 -2.53 -2.51
N ARG A 115 -9.91 -3.61 -1.99
CA ARG A 115 -10.05 -3.99 -0.59
C ARG A 115 -8.67 -3.97 0.07
N LYS A 116 -8.53 -3.17 1.11
CA LYS A 116 -7.28 -2.98 1.84
C LYS A 116 -7.33 -3.71 3.17
N TYR A 117 -6.28 -4.47 3.46
CA TYR A 117 -6.12 -5.19 4.72
C TYR A 117 -4.99 -4.56 5.53
N TRP A 118 -5.24 -4.41 6.82
CA TRP A 118 -4.31 -3.85 7.78
C TRP A 118 -3.93 -4.88 8.81
N TYR A 119 -2.63 -5.01 9.04
CA TYR A 119 -2.06 -5.85 10.06
C TYR A 119 -1.11 -5.03 10.93
N SER A 120 -1.13 -5.26 12.23
CA SER A 120 -0.02 -4.84 13.08
C SER A 120 1.15 -5.79 12.84
N ALA A 121 2.35 -5.26 12.63
CA ALA A 121 3.53 -6.03 12.33
C ALA A 121 4.53 -5.93 13.48
N LYS A 122 4.99 -7.10 13.95
CA LYS A 122 6.19 -7.19 14.77
C LYS A 122 7.39 -7.35 13.85
N THR A 123 8.40 -6.51 14.06
CA THR A 123 9.65 -6.54 13.29
C THR A 123 10.85 -6.75 14.19
N THR A 124 12.04 -6.90 13.62
CA THR A 124 13.30 -6.91 14.38
C THR A 124 13.63 -5.57 15.04
N LYS A 125 12.98 -4.46 14.64
CA LYS A 125 13.20 -3.11 15.19
C LYS A 125 12.05 -2.60 16.05
N HIS A 126 10.85 -3.13 15.86
CA HIS A 126 9.63 -2.60 16.45
C HIS A 126 8.71 -3.73 16.92
N ASP A 127 8.11 -3.56 18.10
CA ASP A 127 7.06 -4.47 18.57
C ASP A 127 5.71 -4.11 17.92
N TYR A 128 4.69 -4.94 18.18
CA TYR A 128 3.32 -4.67 17.74
C TYR A 128 2.84 -3.26 18.14
N GLY A 129 2.02 -2.67 17.27
CA GLY A 129 1.40 -1.35 17.45
C GLY A 129 2.24 -0.17 16.95
N ALA A 130 3.53 -0.36 16.63
CA ALA A 130 4.38 0.69 16.08
C ALA A 130 4.40 0.70 14.54
N VAL A 131 4.48 -0.48 13.91
CA VAL A 131 4.52 -0.66 12.45
C VAL A 131 3.30 -1.45 12.00
N PHE A 132 2.75 -1.09 10.85
CA PHE A 132 1.61 -1.74 10.25
C PHE A 132 1.92 -2.19 8.83
N LEU A 133 1.59 -3.43 8.51
CA LEU A 133 1.54 -3.91 7.14
C LEU A 133 0.18 -3.56 6.54
N SER A 134 0.21 -2.86 5.41
CA SER A 134 -0.96 -2.65 4.57
C SER A 134 -0.85 -3.46 3.29
N VAL A 135 -1.93 -4.13 2.89
CA VAL A 135 -2.00 -4.94 1.66
C VAL A 135 -3.23 -4.52 0.86
N GLU A 136 -3.05 -4.23 -0.42
CA GLU A 136 -4.07 -3.65 -1.30
C GLU A 136 -4.48 -4.63 -2.39
N ILE A 137 -5.67 -5.25 -2.27
CA ILE A 137 -6.17 -6.26 -3.20
C ILE A 137 -7.16 -5.65 -4.19
N VAL A 138 -6.95 -5.91 -5.49
CA VAL A 138 -7.78 -5.42 -6.59
C VAL A 138 -8.18 -6.57 -7.53
N PRO A 139 -9.23 -6.41 -8.35
CA PRO A 139 -9.48 -7.30 -9.46
C PRO A 139 -8.33 -7.27 -10.48
N ASP A 140 -7.91 -8.45 -10.91
CA ASP A 140 -6.91 -8.65 -11.97
C ASP A 140 -7.38 -9.74 -12.93
N LYS A 141 -7.92 -9.33 -14.08
CA LYS A 141 -8.54 -10.23 -15.08
C LYS A 141 -9.66 -11.06 -14.41
N ASP A 142 -9.57 -12.38 -14.49
CA ASP A 142 -10.53 -13.33 -13.89
C ASP A 142 -10.15 -13.75 -12.45
N THR A 143 -9.21 -13.05 -11.82
CA THR A 143 -8.72 -13.34 -10.46
C THR A 143 -8.52 -12.06 -9.64
N LEU A 144 -7.84 -12.17 -8.50
CA LEU A 144 -7.39 -11.09 -7.66
C LEU A 144 -5.86 -10.95 -7.73
N GLY A 145 -5.38 -9.73 -7.57
CA GLY A 145 -3.96 -9.42 -7.45
C GLY A 145 -3.71 -8.33 -6.41
N SER A 146 -2.49 -8.30 -5.87
CA SER A 146 -2.05 -7.19 -5.04
C SER A 146 -1.61 -6.02 -5.91
N SER A 147 -2.28 -4.89 -5.75
CA SER A 147 -1.83 -3.63 -6.34
C SER A 147 -0.72 -2.95 -5.54
N GLY A 148 -0.36 -3.51 -4.38
CA GLY A 148 0.67 -2.97 -3.50
C GLY A 148 0.58 -3.52 -2.08
N PHE A 149 1.73 -3.51 -1.40
CA PHE A 149 1.80 -3.66 0.04
C PHE A 149 2.95 -2.83 0.59
N SER A 150 2.85 -2.41 1.85
CA SER A 150 3.88 -1.58 2.49
C SER A 150 3.84 -1.70 4.00
N LEU A 151 5.00 -1.54 4.63
CA LEU A 151 5.11 -1.25 6.06
C LEU A 151 5.01 0.26 6.26
N VAL A 152 4.17 0.69 7.20
CA VAL A 152 3.96 2.09 7.54
C VAL A 152 3.96 2.30 9.04
N THR A 153 4.29 3.53 9.44
CA THR A 153 4.13 4.02 10.82
C THR A 153 3.17 5.20 10.80
N PHE A 154 2.48 5.43 11.91
CA PHE A 154 1.57 6.56 12.06
C PHE A 154 2.20 7.62 12.99
N PRO A 155 2.48 8.85 12.50
CA PRO A 155 3.15 9.89 13.30
C PRO A 155 2.42 10.26 14.61
N MET A 156 1.09 10.11 14.64
CA MET A 156 0.25 10.40 15.82
C MET A 156 -0.12 9.13 16.61
N GLY A 157 0.60 8.04 16.41
CA GLY A 157 0.24 6.71 16.91
C GLY A 157 -0.81 6.03 16.04
N ALA A 158 -1.03 4.73 16.29
CA ALA A 158 -1.99 3.94 15.52
C ALA A 158 -3.43 4.50 15.64
N PRO A 159 -4.21 4.51 14.55
CA PRO A 159 -5.64 4.77 14.62
C PRO A 159 -6.32 3.92 15.71
N PRO A 160 -7.32 4.44 16.45
CA PRO A 160 -7.93 3.71 17.57
C PRO A 160 -8.47 2.32 17.19
N ASP A 161 -8.98 2.17 15.96
CA ASP A 161 -9.46 0.92 15.38
C ASP A 161 -8.35 -0.02 14.89
N MET A 162 -7.09 0.40 14.98
CA MET A 162 -5.89 -0.38 14.66
C MET A 162 -4.97 -0.61 15.87
N LYS A 163 -5.30 -0.07 17.06
CA LYS A 163 -4.53 -0.27 18.29
C LYS A 163 -4.58 -1.70 18.80
#